data_AF-A0A2D6L4P9-F1
#
_entry.id   AF-A0A2D6L4P9-F1
#
_cell.length_a   1.000
_cell.length_b   1.000
_cell.length_c   1.000
_cell.angle_alpha   90.00
_cell.angle_beta   90.00
_cell.angle_gamma   90.00
#
_symmetry.space_group_name_H-M   'P 1'
#
loop_
_entity.id
_entity.type
_entity.pdbx_description
1 polymer ?
#
loop_
_entity_poly.entity_id
_entity_poly.type
_entity_poly.pdbx_seq_one_letter_code
_entity_poly.pdbx_strand_id
1 'polypeptide(L)'
;MKKVIGYVFILTGLISLVSGLEKFSDFFAKFVPFVKDISQAYLSAVGVILILVGLYLSKRKMKKGKKDSLLPIFEGEKVVGYKKY
;
A
#
# COMPACT_ATOMS: atom_id res chain seq x y z
N MET A 1 -2.42 3.99 14.14
CA MET A 1 -3.74 3.38 13.84
C MET A 1 -4.08 3.35 12.35
N LYS A 2 -4.20 4.48 11.63
CA LYS A 2 -4.53 4.49 10.17
C LYS A 2 -3.68 3.57 9.29
N LYS A 3 -2.37 3.43 9.61
CA LYS A 3 -1.45 2.52 8.91
C LYS A 3 -1.81 1.04 9.09
N VAL A 4 -2.12 0.63 10.32
CA VAL A 4 -2.48 -0.76 10.64
C VAL A 4 -3.76 -1.13 9.89
N ILE A 5 -4.74 -0.22 9.87
CA ILE A 5 -5.97 -0.38 9.11
C ILE A 5 -5.67 -0.52 7.60
N GLY A 6 -4.79 0.31 7.04
CA GLY A 6 -4.35 0.18 5.65
C GLY A 6 -3.71 -1.18 5.32
N TYR A 7 -2.84 -1.69 6.20
CA TYR A 7 -2.25 -3.03 6.02
C TYR A 7 -3.28 -4.15 6.12
N VAL A 8 -4.26 -4.04 7.03
CA VAL A 8 -5.38 -4.99 7.12
C VAL A 8 -6.13 -5.00 5.79
N PHE A 9 -6.50 -3.85 5.24
CA PHE A 9 -7.18 -3.76 3.94
C PHE A 9 -6.36 -4.36 2.78
N ILE A 10 -5.04 -4.15 2.76
CA ILE A 10 -4.16 -4.76 1.76
C ILE A 10 -4.14 -6.29 1.91
N LEU A 11 -4.05 -6.80 3.14
CA LEU A 11 -4.08 -8.24 3.43
C LEU A 11 -5.40 -8.87 3.00
N THR A 12 -6.54 -8.24 3.34
CA THR A 12 -7.86 -8.76 2.95
C THR A 12 -8.04 -8.72 1.43
N GLY A 13 -7.58 -7.67 0.76
CA GLY A 13 -7.62 -7.58 -0.70
C GLY A 13 -6.75 -8.63 -1.41
N LEU A 14 -5.56 -8.91 -0.85
CA LEU A 14 -4.70 -10.01 -1.31
C LEU A 14 -5.37 -11.37 -1.13
N ILE A 15 -5.98 -11.64 0.03
CA ILE A 15 -6.72 -12.89 0.28
C ILE A 15 -7.88 -13.03 -0.71
N SER A 16 -8.60 -11.94 -1.01
CA SER A 16 -9.69 -11.93 -2.00
C SER A 16 -9.18 -12.25 -3.41
N LEU A 17 -8.03 -11.71 -3.81
CA LEU A 17 -7.41 -12.02 -5.11
C LEU A 17 -6.94 -13.47 -5.21
N VAL A 18 -6.29 -13.97 -4.15
CA VAL A 18 -5.83 -15.36 -4.09
C VAL A 18 -7.01 -16.32 -4.09
N SER A 19 -8.10 -15.99 -3.39
CA SER A 19 -9.35 -16.77 -3.40
C SER A 19 -10.02 -16.79 -4.78
N GLY A 20 -9.73 -15.81 -5.63
CA GLY A 20 -10.16 -15.79 -7.03
C GLY A 20 -9.37 -16.72 -7.94
N LEU A 21 -8.29 -17.37 -7.50
CA LEU A 21 -7.60 -18.40 -8.29
C LEU A 21 -8.35 -19.73 -8.14
N GLU A 22 -8.60 -20.45 -9.25
CA GLU A 22 -9.38 -21.70 -9.27
C GLU A 22 -8.90 -22.74 -8.23
N LYS A 23 -7.58 -22.85 -8.03
CA LYS A 23 -7.00 -23.78 -7.04
C LYS A 23 -7.30 -23.41 -5.59
N PHE A 24 -7.54 -22.13 -5.31
CA PHE A 24 -7.83 -21.62 -3.97
C PHE A 24 -9.33 -21.45 -3.74
N SER A 25 -10.12 -21.17 -4.78
CA SER A 25 -11.57 -21.08 -4.68
C SER A 25 -12.19 -22.39 -4.20
N ASP A 26 -11.71 -23.54 -4.69
CA ASP A 26 -12.18 -24.86 -4.24
C ASP A 26 -11.80 -25.18 -2.79
N PHE A 27 -10.66 -24.68 -2.32
CA PHE A 27 -10.25 -24.82 -0.92
C PHE A 27 -11.10 -23.94 -0.01
N PHE A 28 -11.32 -22.67 -0.39
CA PHE A 28 -12.16 -21.73 0.36
C PHE A 28 -13.63 -22.10 0.35
N ALA A 29 -14.13 -22.66 -0.76
CA ALA A 29 -15.50 -23.12 -0.88
C ALA A 29 -15.89 -24.21 0.13
N LYS A 30 -14.91 -24.97 0.63
CA LYS A 30 -15.14 -25.96 1.71
C LYS A 30 -15.43 -25.30 3.05
N PHE A 31 -14.87 -24.13 3.30
CA PHE A 31 -15.10 -23.36 4.53
C PHE A 31 -16.26 -22.39 4.39
N VAL A 32 -16.49 -21.90 3.17
CA VAL A 32 -17.37 -20.78 2.88
C VAL A 32 -18.10 -21.03 1.54
N PRO A 33 -19.21 -21.78 1.55
CA PRO A 33 -19.86 -22.25 0.32
C PRO A 33 -20.44 -21.12 -0.54
N PHE A 34 -20.80 -19.98 0.05
CA PHE A 34 -21.36 -18.82 -0.66
C PHE A 34 -20.36 -18.11 -1.58
N VAL A 35 -19.06 -18.41 -1.50
CA VAL A 35 -18.04 -17.81 -2.37
C VAL A 35 -18.08 -18.45 -3.76
N LYS A 36 -18.67 -19.65 -3.92
CA LYS A 36 -18.80 -20.33 -5.21
C LYS A 36 -19.78 -19.66 -6.17
N ASP A 37 -20.82 -19.03 -5.64
CA ASP A 37 -21.86 -18.38 -6.46
C ASP A 37 -21.43 -16.98 -6.93
N ILE A 38 -20.34 -16.45 -6.39
CA ILE A 38 -19.82 -15.14 -6.76
C ILE A 38 -18.92 -15.31 -7.98
N SER A 39 -19.25 -14.62 -9.06
CA SER A 39 -18.43 -14.64 -10.27
C SER A 39 -17.01 -14.14 -9.96
N GLN A 40 -16.01 -14.89 -10.45
CA GLN A 40 -14.59 -14.66 -10.25
C GLN A 40 -14.15 -13.24 -10.66
N ALA A 41 -14.82 -12.66 -11.66
CA ALA A 41 -14.61 -11.28 -12.09
C ALA A 41 -14.95 -10.26 -10.99
N TYR A 42 -16.00 -10.52 -10.20
CA TYR A 42 -16.38 -9.66 -9.07
C TYR A 42 -15.41 -9.82 -7.89
N LEU A 43 -15.01 -11.05 -7.54
CA LEU A 43 -14.04 -11.29 -6.46
C LEU A 43 -12.68 -10.62 -6.73
N SER A 44 -12.21 -10.70 -7.98
CA SER A 44 -10.98 -10.04 -8.40
C SER A 44 -11.13 -8.51 -8.40
N ALA A 45 -12.24 -7.97 -8.92
CA ALA A 45 -12.51 -6.53 -8.89
C ALA A 45 -12.57 -5.98 -7.44
N VAL A 46 -13.27 -6.66 -6.53
CA VAL A 46 -13.35 -6.27 -5.12
C VAL A 46 -11.98 -6.34 -4.44
N GLY A 47 -11.19 -7.39 -4.71
CA GLY A 47 -9.83 -7.51 -4.21
C GLY A 47 -8.92 -6.36 -4.64
N VAL A 48 -8.99 -5.96 -5.93
CA VAL A 48 -8.22 -4.82 -6.46
C VAL A 48 -8.64 -3.51 -5.79
N ILE A 49 -9.94 -3.26 -5.62
CA ILE A 49 -10.45 -2.06 -4.95
C ILE A 49 -9.95 -2.00 -3.50
N LEU A 50 -10.02 -3.10 -2.76
CA LEU A 50 -9.53 -3.18 -1.37
C LEU A 50 -8.03 -2.88 -1.28
N ILE A 51 -7.22 -3.38 -2.21
CA ILE A 51 -5.79 -3.07 -2.26
C ILE A 51 -5.55 -1.60 -2.56
N LEU A 52 -6.28 -1.01 -3.52
CA LEU A 52 -6.13 0.42 -3.86
C LEU A 52 -6.49 1.33 -2.67
N VAL A 53 -7.60 1.03 -1.98
CA VAL A 53 -8.01 1.75 -0.77
C VAL A 53 -6.99 1.55 0.35
N GLY A 54 -6.52 0.32 0.54
CA GLY A 54 -5.49 -0.01 1.51
C GLY A 54 -4.17 0.72 1.26
N LEU A 55 -3.72 0.79 0.00
CA LEU A 55 -2.54 1.55 -0.42
C LEU A 55 -2.73 3.05 -0.24
N TYR A 56 -3.92 3.58 -0.53
CA TYR A 56 -4.24 4.99 -0.32
C TYR A 56 -4.19 5.36 1.17
N LEU A 57 -4.76 4.52 2.04
CA LEU A 57 -4.73 4.70 3.49
C LEU A 57 -3.33 4.45 4.09
N SER A 58 -2.55 3.55 3.48
CA SER A 58 -1.19 3.21 3.88
C SER A 58 -0.15 4.20 3.34
N LYS A 59 -0.49 5.07 2.37
CA LYS A 59 0.42 6.10 1.87
C LYS A 59 0.87 6.94 3.06
N ARG A 60 2.12 6.72 3.48
CA ARG A 60 2.84 7.66 4.31
C ARG A 60 2.75 8.96 3.53
N LYS A 61 2.28 10.06 4.16
CA LYS A 61 2.72 11.38 3.71
C LYS A 61 4.22 11.25 3.67
N MET A 62 4.78 11.06 2.48
CA MET A 62 6.19 11.22 2.24
C MET A 62 6.37 12.64 2.73
N LYS A 63 6.91 12.80 3.96
CA LYS A 63 7.49 14.08 4.32
C LYS A 63 8.50 14.21 3.21
N LYS A 64 8.15 14.97 2.15
CA LYS A 64 9.13 15.60 1.27
C LYS A 64 10.16 16.02 2.26
N GLY A 65 11.32 15.34 2.26
CA GLY A 65 12.39 15.72 3.15
C GLY A 65 12.42 17.23 3.02
N LYS A 66 12.26 17.94 4.13
CA LYS A 66 12.83 19.28 4.15
C LYS A 66 14.26 18.96 3.77
N LYS A 67 14.60 19.15 2.48
CA LYS A 67 15.96 19.41 2.07
C LYS A 67 16.25 20.56 3.00
N ASP A 68 16.94 20.24 4.09
CA ASP A 68 17.37 21.25 5.03
C ASP A 68 17.96 22.31 4.12
N SER A 69 17.36 23.50 4.20
CA SER A 69 17.69 24.71 3.47
C SER A 69 19.06 25.19 3.95
N LEU A 70 20.04 24.29 3.80
CA LEU A 70 21.43 24.40 4.15
C LEU A 70 22.10 24.85 2.87
N LEU A 71 22.25 26.17 2.75
CA LEU A 71 23.07 26.75 1.71
C LEU A 71 24.53 26.51 2.10
N PRO A 72 25.32 25.79 1.28
CA PRO A 72 26.75 25.70 1.50
C PRO A 72 27.35 27.11 1.40
N ILE A 73 28.13 27.49 2.42
CA ILE A 73 28.96 28.70 2.42
C ILE A 73 30.30 28.32 1.81
N PHE A 74 30.69 29.01 0.74
CA PHE A 74 31.96 28.81 0.05
C PHE A 74 32.97 29.90 0.43
N GLU A 75 34.23 29.53 0.57
CA GLU A 75 35.38 30.43 0.61
C GLU A 75 36.32 30.02 -0.52
N GLY A 76 36.28 30.77 -1.62
CA GLY A 76 36.87 30.35 -2.89
C GLY A 76 36.17 29.10 -3.46
N GLU A 77 36.94 28.07 -3.80
CA GLU A 77 36.43 26.80 -4.35
C GLU A 77 36.08 25.74 -3.28
N LYS A 78 36.28 26.06 -1.98
CA LYS A 78 36.03 25.10 -0.88
C LYS A 78 34.75 25.44 -0.12
N VAL A 79 33.96 24.41 0.19
CA VAL A 79 32.80 24.53 1.11
C VAL A 79 33.32 24.60 2.53
N VAL A 80 33.06 25.72 3.22
CA VAL A 80 33.55 25.98 4.59
C VAL A 80 32.46 25.73 5.64
N GLY A 81 31.19 25.72 5.24
CA GLY A 81 30.12 25.36 6.15
C GLY A 81 28.76 25.34 5.49
N TYR A 82 27.72 25.18 6.29
CA TYR A 82 26.33 25.18 5.83
C TYR A 82 25.51 26.11 6.72
N LYS A 83 24.84 27.11 6.12
CA LYS A 83 23.95 28.01 6.85
C LYS A 83 22.51 27.53 6.76
N LYS A 84 21.87 27.38 7.91
CA LYS A 84 20.44 27.07 8.00
C LYS A 84 19.61 28.33 7.78
N TYR A 85 18.70 28.28 6.82
CA TYR A 85 17.60 29.25 6.66
C TYR A 85 16.38 28.85 7.47
#